data_AF-W6KM14-F1
#
_entry.id   AF-W6KM14-F1
#
_cell.length_a   1.000
_cell.length_b   1.000
_cell.length_c   1.000
_cell.angle_alpha   90.00
_cell.angle_beta   90.00
_cell.angle_gamma   90.00
#
_symmetry.space_group_name_H-M   'P 1'
#
loop_
_entity.id
_entity.type
_entity.pdbx_description
1 polymer ?
#
loop_
_entity_poly.entity_id
_entity_poly.type
_entity_poly.pdbx_seq_one_letter_code
_entity_poly.pdbx_strand_id
1 'polypeptide(L)'
;MIKAIVEYVMNDEVINILLDYSVARTISRHAIVVYHLLTSIATVSYTSKTIACACLLYALKERNKTHLVSNLRELRGSCNDCEVVALELFLTQTIRRKILLIEGCIRLSLRKLVDLHPELSKFKEDLVLIALLLAERLYRKSYCLLPESAAMATLIAACNLLALSPEGLSDKLQTQQVSEMVSFLSATV
;
A
#
# COMPACT_ATOMS: atom_id res chain seq x y z
N MET A 1 5.36 4.94 -25.55
CA MET A 1 4.37 5.94 -25.10
C MET A 1 3.00 5.30 -24.87
N ILE A 2 2.36 4.69 -25.87
CA ILE A 2 1.03 4.04 -25.71
C ILE A 2 1.04 2.90 -24.67
N LYS A 3 2.05 2.01 -24.67
CA LYS A 3 2.17 0.92 -23.69
C LYS A 3 2.27 1.42 -22.24
N ALA A 4 3.05 2.47 -22.00
CA ALA A 4 3.18 3.08 -20.67
C ALA A 4 1.89 3.79 -20.21
N ILE A 5 1.14 4.40 -21.14
CA ILE A 5 -0.17 5.01 -20.86
C ILE A 5 -1.20 3.92 -20.54
N VAL A 6 -1.23 2.82 -21.29
CA VAL A 6 -2.14 1.68 -21.04
C VAL A 6 -1.81 0.98 -19.71
N GLU A 7 -0.52 0.75 -19.43
CA GLU A 7 -0.07 0.22 -18.13
C GLU A 7 -0.42 1.15 -16.96
N TYR A 8 -0.30 2.47 -17.15
CA TYR A 8 -0.67 3.48 -16.15
C TYR A 8 -2.19 3.51 -15.90
N VAL A 9 -3.00 3.51 -16.96
CA VAL A 9 -4.48 3.54 -16.87
C VAL A 9 -5.04 2.26 -16.22
N MET A 10 -4.48 1.09 -16.55
CA MET A 10 -4.86 -0.17 -15.90
C MET A 10 -4.46 -0.22 -14.42
N ASN A 11 -3.34 0.42 -14.05
CA ASN A 11 -2.87 0.48 -12.67
C ASN A 11 -3.83 1.25 -11.77
N ASP A 12 -4.31 2.40 -12.24
CA ASP A 12 -5.27 3.21 -11.50
C ASP A 12 -6.65 2.50 -11.40
N GLU A 13 -7.11 1.78 -12.43
CA GLU A 13 -8.40 1.08 -12.41
C GLU A 13 -8.44 -0.05 -11.36
N VAL A 14 -7.43 -0.93 -11.35
CA VAL A 14 -7.37 -2.04 -10.38
C VAL A 14 -7.33 -1.49 -8.95
N ILE A 15 -6.51 -0.48 -8.69
CA ILE A 15 -6.37 0.12 -7.36
C ILE A 15 -7.68 0.78 -6.93
N ASN A 16 -8.37 1.50 -7.81
CA ASN A 16 -9.66 2.10 -7.50
C ASN A 16 -10.69 1.02 -7.13
N ILE A 17 -10.78 -0.09 -7.89
CA ILE A 17 -11.64 -1.22 -7.55
C ILE A 17 -11.33 -1.75 -6.14
N LEU A 18 -10.04 -1.92 -5.82
CA LEU A 18 -9.61 -2.45 -4.53
C LEU A 18 -9.91 -1.49 -3.36
N LEU A 19 -9.85 -0.18 -3.58
CA LEU A 19 -10.14 0.84 -2.57
C LEU A 19 -11.64 1.05 -2.36
N ASP A 20 -12.43 0.99 -3.44
CA ASP A 20 -13.87 1.26 -3.41
C ASP A 20 -14.68 0.04 -2.94
N TYR A 21 -14.12 -1.16 -3.03
CA TYR A 21 -14.81 -2.37 -2.60
C TYR A 21 -14.96 -2.44 -1.08
N SER A 22 -16.17 -2.75 -0.61
CA SER A 22 -16.56 -2.75 0.81
C SER A 22 -15.94 -3.91 1.60
N VAL A 23 -14.65 -3.78 1.92
CA VAL A 23 -13.90 -4.69 2.81
C VAL A 23 -13.10 -3.89 3.83
N ALA A 24 -12.62 -4.59 4.88
CA ALA A 24 -11.71 -3.97 5.84
C ALA A 24 -10.48 -3.39 5.12
N ARG A 25 -10.10 -2.15 5.46
CA ARG A 25 -8.97 -1.43 4.84
C ARG A 25 -7.67 -2.25 4.81
N THR A 26 -7.41 -3.06 5.84
CA THR A 26 -6.22 -3.93 5.90
C THR A 26 -6.22 -5.03 4.85
N ILE A 27 -7.39 -5.51 4.42
CA ILE A 27 -7.53 -6.49 3.34
C ILE A 27 -7.31 -5.80 2.00
N SER A 28 -7.98 -4.67 1.77
CA SER A 28 -7.82 -3.86 0.55
C SER A 28 -6.34 -3.47 0.34
N ARG A 29 -5.70 -2.90 1.35
CA ARG A 29 -4.27 -2.51 1.31
C ARG A 29 -3.35 -3.70 1.07
N HIS A 30 -3.63 -4.86 1.66
CA HIS A 30 -2.87 -6.08 1.38
C HIS A 30 -3.03 -6.51 -0.09
N ALA A 31 -4.26 -6.50 -0.62
CA ALA A 31 -4.52 -6.81 -2.03
C ALA A 31 -3.81 -5.82 -2.98
N ILE A 32 -3.71 -4.53 -2.61
CA ILE A 32 -2.96 -3.54 -3.38
C ILE A 32 -1.45 -3.85 -3.40
N VAL A 33 -0.86 -4.25 -2.26
CA VAL A 33 0.55 -4.70 -2.25
C VAL A 33 0.74 -5.92 -3.14
N VAL A 34 -0.17 -6.90 -3.07
CA VAL A 34 -0.16 -8.09 -3.93
C VAL A 34 -0.22 -7.70 -5.41
N TYR A 35 -1.06 -6.73 -5.77
CA TYR A 35 -1.16 -6.22 -7.13
C TYR A 35 0.15 -5.58 -7.61
N HIS A 36 0.77 -4.70 -6.81
CA HIS A 36 2.07 -4.12 -7.16
C HIS A 36 3.18 -5.15 -7.24
N LEU A 37 3.13 -6.21 -6.43
CA LEU A 37 4.06 -7.33 -6.54
C LEU A 37 3.83 -8.10 -7.85
N LEU A 38 2.57 -8.39 -8.21
CA LEU A 38 2.22 -9.05 -9.46
C LEU A 38 2.80 -8.30 -10.67
N THR A 39 2.58 -6.99 -10.73
CA THR A 39 3.04 -6.16 -11.86
C THR A 39 4.57 -6.06 -11.93
N SER A 40 5.28 -6.28 -10.82
CA SER A 40 6.76 -6.35 -10.80
C SER A 40 7.33 -7.67 -11.32
N ILE A 41 6.56 -8.75 -11.31
CA ILE A 41 7.05 -10.10 -11.63
C ILE A 41 6.46 -10.69 -12.91
N ALA A 42 5.29 -10.23 -13.34
CA ALA A 42 4.60 -10.80 -14.49
C ALA A 42 3.75 -9.77 -15.23
N THR A 43 3.74 -9.89 -16.55
CA THR A 43 2.72 -9.27 -17.39
C THR A 43 1.56 -10.23 -17.52
N VAL A 44 0.37 -9.83 -17.10
CA VAL A 44 -0.84 -10.66 -17.16
C VAL A 44 -1.87 -10.08 -18.11
N SER A 45 -2.55 -10.94 -18.87
CA SER A 45 -3.58 -10.57 -19.85
C SER A 45 -4.99 -10.80 -19.29
N TYR A 46 -5.25 -10.36 -18.06
CA TYR A 46 -6.55 -10.46 -17.40
C TYR A 46 -7.23 -9.09 -17.32
N THR A 47 -8.56 -9.06 -17.18
CA THR A 47 -9.28 -7.81 -16.93
C THR A 47 -8.94 -7.23 -15.56
N SER A 48 -9.06 -5.90 -15.41
CA SER A 48 -8.84 -5.21 -14.12
C SER A 48 -9.67 -5.80 -12.98
N LYS A 49 -10.93 -6.20 -13.27
CA LYS A 49 -11.80 -6.88 -12.30
C LYS A 49 -11.31 -8.27 -11.91
N THR A 50 -10.86 -9.08 -12.88
CA THR A 50 -10.29 -10.42 -12.61
C THR A 50 -9.06 -10.29 -11.71
N ILE A 51 -8.18 -9.33 -12.00
CA ILE A 51 -6.97 -9.06 -11.20
C ILE A 51 -7.34 -8.63 -9.78
N ALA A 52 -8.24 -7.65 -9.64
CA ALA A 52 -8.69 -7.17 -8.33
C ALA A 52 -9.32 -8.30 -7.49
N CYS A 53 -10.17 -9.13 -8.11
CA CYS A 53 -10.79 -10.29 -7.46
C CYS A 53 -9.74 -11.29 -6.98
N ALA A 54 -8.74 -11.62 -7.80
CA ALA A 54 -7.69 -12.56 -7.43
C ALA A 54 -6.82 -12.01 -6.28
N CYS A 55 -6.46 -10.72 -6.31
CA CYS A 55 -5.69 -10.08 -5.24
C CYS A 55 -6.46 -10.04 -3.92
N LEU A 56 -7.77 -9.77 -3.95
CA LEU A 56 -8.63 -9.82 -2.75
C LEU A 56 -8.80 -11.24 -2.23
N LEU A 57 -8.99 -12.21 -3.12
CA LEU A 57 -9.12 -13.61 -2.74
C LEU A 57 -7.85 -14.10 -2.04
N TYR A 58 -6.68 -13.79 -2.60
CA TYR A 58 -5.39 -14.03 -1.97
C TYR A 58 -5.32 -13.38 -0.57
N ALA A 59 -5.62 -12.07 -0.48
CA ALA A 59 -5.51 -11.32 0.77
C ALA A 59 -6.45 -11.86 1.88
N LEU A 60 -7.65 -12.29 1.51
CA LEU A 60 -8.60 -12.90 2.44
C LEU A 60 -8.10 -14.25 2.95
N LYS A 61 -7.55 -15.10 2.08
CA LYS A 61 -7.01 -16.41 2.46
C LYS A 61 -5.79 -16.29 3.36
N GLU A 62 -4.82 -15.46 3.00
CA GLU A 62 -3.61 -15.22 3.80
C GLU A 62 -3.92 -14.65 5.20
N ARG A 63 -5.05 -13.96 5.35
CA ARG A 63 -5.50 -13.40 6.63
C ARG A 63 -6.45 -14.32 7.39
N ASN A 64 -6.63 -15.57 6.95
CA ASN A 64 -7.59 -16.53 7.52
C ASN A 64 -9.03 -15.99 7.59
N LYS A 65 -9.42 -15.17 6.61
CA LYS A 65 -10.76 -14.60 6.45
C LYS A 65 -11.55 -15.28 5.33
N THR A 66 -11.36 -16.59 5.18
CA THR A 66 -11.98 -17.41 4.11
C THR A 66 -13.51 -17.39 4.16
N HIS A 67 -14.11 -17.19 5.33
CA HIS A 67 -15.56 -16.99 5.49
C HIS A 67 -16.12 -15.77 4.75
N LEU A 68 -15.28 -14.79 4.39
CA LEU A 68 -15.69 -13.59 3.63
C LEU A 68 -15.53 -13.77 2.12
N VAL A 69 -15.01 -14.92 1.65
CA VAL A 69 -14.81 -15.17 0.21
C VAL A 69 -16.13 -15.18 -0.55
N SER A 70 -17.23 -15.59 0.10
CA SER A 70 -18.57 -15.52 -0.48
C SER A 70 -18.99 -14.11 -0.87
N ASN A 71 -18.49 -13.08 -0.16
CA ASN A 71 -18.85 -11.69 -0.40
C ASN A 71 -18.25 -11.20 -1.73
N LEU A 72 -17.14 -11.81 -2.19
CA LEU A 72 -16.54 -11.51 -3.48
C LEU A 72 -17.46 -11.84 -4.67
N ARG A 73 -18.57 -12.56 -4.49
CA ARG A 73 -19.53 -12.81 -5.58
C ARG A 73 -20.04 -11.53 -6.23
N GLU A 74 -20.30 -10.50 -5.44
CA GLU A 74 -20.78 -9.20 -5.96
C GLU A 74 -19.72 -8.51 -6.82
N LEU A 75 -18.45 -8.57 -6.40
CA LEU A 75 -17.35 -8.01 -7.19
C LEU A 75 -17.02 -8.86 -8.42
N ARG A 76 -17.14 -10.18 -8.28
CA ARG A 76 -16.94 -11.13 -9.38
C ARG A 76 -17.92 -10.85 -10.49
N GLY A 77 -19.21 -10.65 -10.21
CA GLY A 77 -20.21 -10.35 -11.24
C GLY A 77 -20.13 -11.35 -12.40
N SER A 78 -19.69 -10.89 -13.58
CA SER A 78 -19.49 -11.70 -14.79
C SER A 78 -18.05 -12.20 -15.01
N CYS A 79 -17.14 -12.02 -14.05
CA CYS A 79 -15.77 -12.51 -14.13
C CYS A 79 -15.75 -14.05 -14.21
N ASN A 80 -14.84 -14.57 -15.03
CA ASN A 80 -14.62 -16.00 -15.13
C ASN A 80 -13.96 -16.52 -13.83
N ASP A 81 -14.70 -17.32 -13.06
CA ASP A 81 -14.23 -17.88 -11.79
C ASP A 81 -12.95 -18.70 -11.95
N CYS A 82 -12.80 -19.44 -13.05
CA CYS A 82 -11.60 -20.23 -13.32
C CYS A 82 -10.36 -19.35 -13.48
N GLU A 83 -10.49 -18.18 -14.13
CA GLU A 83 -9.38 -17.23 -14.30
C GLU A 83 -8.98 -16.59 -12.97
N VAL A 84 -9.97 -16.20 -12.15
CA VAL A 84 -9.73 -15.64 -10.82
C VAL A 84 -8.98 -16.65 -9.95
N VAL A 85 -9.41 -17.91 -9.94
CA VAL A 85 -8.76 -18.98 -9.17
C VAL A 85 -7.37 -19.31 -9.73
N ALA A 86 -7.21 -19.39 -11.04
CA ALA A 86 -5.91 -19.66 -11.66
C ALA A 86 -4.89 -18.56 -11.31
N LEU A 87 -5.29 -17.28 -11.41
CA LEU A 87 -4.43 -16.16 -11.04
C LEU A 87 -4.13 -16.15 -9.54
N GLU A 88 -5.10 -16.45 -8.68
CA GLU A 88 -4.87 -16.50 -7.23
C GLU A 88 -3.91 -17.64 -6.83
N LEU A 89 -4.00 -18.81 -7.47
CA LEU A 89 -3.02 -19.88 -7.25
C LEU A 89 -1.62 -19.48 -7.72
N PHE A 90 -1.53 -18.78 -8.85
CA PHE A 90 -0.26 -18.21 -9.31
C PHE A 90 0.33 -17.23 -8.30
N LEU A 91 -0.49 -16.31 -7.76
CA LEU A 91 -0.07 -15.37 -6.70
C LEU A 91 0.41 -16.11 -5.45
N THR A 92 -0.33 -17.14 -5.02
CA THR A 92 0.04 -18.00 -3.86
C THR A 92 1.40 -18.67 -4.03
N GLN A 93 1.73 -19.11 -5.24
CA GLN A 93 3.01 -19.77 -5.49
C GLN A 93 4.18 -18.78 -5.62
N THR A 94 3.93 -17.59 -6.15
CA THR A 94 4.96 -16.59 -6.46
C THR A 94 5.25 -15.65 -5.29
N ILE A 95 4.22 -15.19 -4.60
CA ILE A 95 4.33 -14.30 -3.45
C ILE A 95 4.44 -15.14 -2.18
N ARG A 96 5.66 -15.60 -1.88
CA ARG A 96 5.95 -16.40 -0.67
C ARG A 96 6.31 -15.56 0.56
N ARG A 97 6.22 -14.25 0.46
CA ARG A 97 6.72 -13.31 1.48
C ARG A 97 5.57 -12.87 2.38
N LYS A 98 5.86 -12.77 3.69
CA LYS A 98 4.96 -12.12 4.64
C LYS A 98 4.81 -10.65 4.25
N ILE A 99 3.62 -10.28 3.78
CA ILE A 99 3.32 -8.91 3.39
C ILE A 99 3.20 -8.03 4.63
N LEU A 100 4.08 -7.03 4.73
CA LEU A 100 4.01 -5.96 5.71
C LEU A 100 3.24 -4.78 5.12
N LEU A 101 2.37 -4.18 5.94
CA LEU A 101 1.64 -2.97 5.57
C LEU A 101 2.35 -1.75 6.17
N ILE A 102 2.19 -0.59 5.53
CA ILE A 102 2.80 0.68 5.94
C ILE A 102 2.43 0.97 7.40
N GLU A 103 1.17 0.76 7.79
CA GLU A 103 0.68 1.03 9.15
C GLU A 103 1.34 0.12 10.18
N GLY A 104 1.66 -1.12 9.80
CA GLY A 104 2.41 -2.04 10.65
C GLY A 104 3.84 -1.55 10.93
N CYS A 105 4.41 -0.77 10.01
CA CYS A 105 5.76 -0.21 10.14
C CYS A 105 5.77 1.16 10.85
N ILE A 106 4.66 1.91 10.86
CA ILE A 106 4.58 3.24 11.51
C ILE A 106 5.03 3.20 12.96
N ARG A 107 4.65 2.17 13.73
CA ARG A 107 5.03 2.07 15.15
C ARG A 107 6.54 2.10 15.35
N LEU A 108 7.28 1.33 14.56
CA LEU A 108 8.74 1.25 14.67
C LEU A 108 9.40 2.53 14.15
N SER A 109 8.88 3.08 13.05
CA SER A 109 9.38 4.33 12.47
C SER A 109 9.15 5.53 13.39
N LEU A 110 7.98 5.62 14.05
CA LEU A 110 7.68 6.67 15.02
C LEU A 110 8.62 6.60 16.22
N ARG A 111 8.87 5.38 16.74
CA ARG A 111 9.83 5.21 17.84
C ARG A 111 11.21 5.72 17.43
N LYS A 112 11.72 5.30 16.27
CA LYS A 112 13.01 5.77 15.75
C LYS A 112 13.06 7.29 15.61
N LEU A 113 11.97 7.89 15.14
CA LEU A 113 11.85 9.33 14.97
C LEU A 113 11.87 10.07 16.32
N VAL A 114 11.10 9.63 17.29
CA VAL A 114 11.04 10.23 18.65
C VAL A 114 12.34 9.99 19.42
N ASP A 115 13.00 8.85 19.25
CA ASP A 115 14.30 8.57 19.88
C ASP A 115 15.38 9.56 19.39
N LEU A 116 15.29 10.02 18.14
CA LEU A 116 16.18 11.03 17.56
C LEU A 116 15.75 12.47 17.87
N HIS A 117 14.45 12.68 17.99
CA HIS A 117 13.79 13.98 18.20
C HIS A 117 12.79 13.88 19.36
N PRO A 118 13.26 13.84 20.64
CA PRO A 118 12.40 13.62 21.80
C PRO A 118 11.28 14.66 21.95
N GLU A 119 11.47 15.87 21.45
CA GLU A 119 10.49 16.95 21.42
C GLU A 119 9.22 16.60 20.63
N LEU A 120 9.30 15.66 19.68
CA LEU A 120 8.15 15.18 18.90
C LEU A 120 7.23 14.27 19.71
N SER A 121 7.66 13.78 20.87
CA SER A 121 6.87 12.90 21.73
C SER A 121 5.51 13.52 22.13
N LYS A 122 5.44 14.85 22.25
CA LYS A 122 4.20 15.57 22.57
C LYS A 122 3.17 15.61 21.44
N PHE A 123 3.55 15.24 20.22
CA PHE A 123 2.72 15.23 19.01
C PHE A 123 2.50 13.83 18.43
N LYS A 124 2.89 12.77 19.16
CA LYS A 124 2.94 11.41 18.63
C LYS A 124 1.58 10.92 18.09
N GLU A 125 0.47 11.27 18.74
CA GLU A 125 -0.87 10.92 18.28
C GLU A 125 -1.22 11.62 16.95
N ASP A 126 -0.94 12.92 16.84
CA ASP A 126 -1.20 13.71 15.63
C ASP A 126 -0.34 13.23 14.46
N LEU A 127 0.94 12.95 14.72
CA LEU A 127 1.87 12.39 13.73
C LEU A 127 1.39 11.04 13.21
N VAL A 128 0.92 10.15 14.09
CA VAL A 128 0.37 8.86 13.67
C VAL A 128 -0.90 9.04 12.84
N LEU A 129 -1.82 9.90 13.27
CA LEU A 129 -3.07 10.15 12.55
C LEU A 129 -2.81 10.66 11.13
N ILE A 130 -1.97 11.69 11.00
CA ILE A 130 -1.62 12.27 9.70
C ILE A 130 -0.85 11.25 8.86
N ALA A 131 0.09 10.51 9.44
CA ALA A 131 0.84 9.48 8.71
C ALA A 131 -0.08 8.38 8.16
N LEU A 132 -1.09 7.94 8.92
CA LEU A 132 -2.08 6.96 8.47
C LEU A 132 -2.95 7.47 7.31
N LEU A 133 -3.27 8.77 7.31
CA LEU A 133 -3.97 9.42 6.20
C LEU A 133 -3.08 9.50 4.96
N LEU A 134 -1.84 9.94 5.11
CA LEU A 134 -0.88 10.05 4.01
C LEU A 134 -0.50 8.69 3.40
N ALA A 135 -0.46 7.63 4.21
CA ALA A 135 -0.13 6.28 3.76
C ALA A 135 -1.06 5.79 2.64
N GLU A 136 -2.34 6.21 2.64
CA GLU A 136 -3.30 5.86 1.58
C GLU A 136 -2.82 6.28 0.20
N ARG A 137 -2.16 7.45 0.10
CA ARG A 137 -1.60 7.94 -1.16
C ARG A 137 -0.43 7.09 -1.65
N LEU A 138 0.38 6.57 -0.73
CA LEU A 138 1.50 5.69 -1.07
C LEU A 138 1.05 4.31 -1.55
N TYR A 139 -0.13 3.82 -1.12
CA TYR A 139 -0.72 2.59 -1.65
C TYR A 139 -1.11 2.70 -3.13
N ARG A 140 -1.45 3.90 -3.61
CA ARG A 140 -1.73 4.13 -5.04
C ARG A 140 -0.48 4.01 -5.92
N LYS A 141 0.71 3.88 -5.34
CA LYS A 141 1.99 3.73 -6.05
C LYS A 141 2.74 2.49 -5.54
N SER A 142 3.79 2.11 -6.25
CA SER A 142 4.69 1.02 -5.84
C SER A 142 5.48 1.32 -4.55
N TYR A 143 5.37 2.52 -3.99
CA TYR A 143 5.96 2.90 -2.70
C TYR A 143 5.51 1.99 -1.55
N CYS A 144 4.31 1.41 -1.60
CA CYS A 144 3.86 0.43 -0.62
C CYS A 144 4.66 -0.89 -0.61
N LEU A 145 5.50 -1.15 -1.62
CA LEU A 145 6.44 -2.28 -1.64
C LEU A 145 7.64 -2.07 -0.71
N LEU A 146 7.86 -0.84 -0.21
CA LEU A 146 8.92 -0.47 0.72
C LEU A 146 8.29 0.08 2.02
N PRO A 147 7.58 -0.76 2.79
CA PRO A 147 6.67 -0.28 3.84
C PRO A 147 7.37 0.46 4.98
N GLU A 148 8.63 0.14 5.30
CA GLU A 148 9.40 0.85 6.32
C GLU A 148 9.80 2.27 5.87
N SER A 149 10.30 2.39 4.64
CA SER A 149 10.63 3.68 4.02
C SER A 149 9.37 4.53 3.86
N ALA A 150 8.27 3.93 3.40
CA ALA A 150 6.98 4.58 3.27
C ALA A 150 6.45 5.08 4.63
N ALA A 151 6.54 4.26 5.68
CA ALA A 151 6.14 4.67 7.02
C ALA A 151 6.97 5.86 7.55
N MET A 152 8.29 5.84 7.34
CA MET A 152 9.15 6.96 7.70
C MET A 152 8.80 8.22 6.89
N ALA A 153 8.60 8.08 5.58
CA ALA A 153 8.22 9.19 4.71
C ALA A 153 6.88 9.83 5.13
N THR A 154 5.87 9.03 5.50
CA THR A 154 4.59 9.55 5.99
C THR A 154 4.73 10.32 7.31
N LEU A 155 5.63 9.89 8.20
CA LEU A 155 5.88 10.59 9.46
C LEU A 155 6.64 11.90 9.25
N ILE A 156 7.66 11.91 8.37
CA ILE A 156 8.38 13.14 8.02
C ILE A 156 7.44 14.14 7.35
N ALA A 157 6.61 13.68 6.40
CA ALA A 157 5.60 14.52 5.78
C ALA A 157 4.58 15.05 6.79
N ALA A 158 4.20 14.26 7.80
CA ALA A 158 3.35 14.71 8.90
C ALA A 158 4.03 15.80 9.75
N CYS A 159 5.32 15.66 10.07
CA CYS A 159 6.07 16.72 10.75
C CYS A 159 6.05 18.02 9.95
N ASN A 160 6.32 17.94 8.65
CA ASN A 160 6.32 19.11 7.76
C ASN A 160 4.95 19.80 7.73
N LEU A 161 3.86 19.03 7.68
CA LEU A 161 2.49 19.56 7.71
C LEU A 161 2.16 20.28 9.03
N LEU A 162 2.73 19.81 10.14
CA LEU A 162 2.57 20.42 11.46
C LEU A 162 3.57 21.57 11.71
N ALA A 163 4.36 21.95 10.71
CA ALA A 163 5.48 22.90 10.85
C ALA A 163 6.44 22.51 11.99
N LEU A 164 6.54 21.21 12.26
CA LEU A 164 7.56 20.65 13.14
C LEU A 164 8.78 20.49 12.26
N SER A 165 9.77 21.35 12.44
CA SER A 165 11.07 21.21 11.78
C SER A 165 11.95 20.33 12.66
N PRO A 166 12.02 19.00 12.45
CA PRO A 166 13.09 18.22 13.03
C PRO A 166 14.39 18.69 12.38
N GLU A 167 15.10 19.61 13.02
CA GLU A 167 16.45 19.99 12.61
C GLU A 167 17.32 18.73 12.64
N GLY A 168 17.90 18.36 11.50
CA GLY A 168 18.82 17.24 11.44
C GLY A 168 18.16 15.86 11.46
N LEU A 169 17.10 15.64 10.67
CA LEU A 169 16.74 14.29 10.20
C LEU A 169 18.02 13.63 9.65
N SER A 170 18.65 12.79 10.46
CA SER A 170 19.98 12.28 10.14
C SER A 170 19.95 11.55 8.78
N ASP A 171 21.07 11.57 8.04
CA ASP A 171 21.25 10.79 6.80
C ASP A 171 20.87 9.30 6.96
N LYS A 172 20.83 8.80 8.21
CA LYS A 172 20.40 7.44 8.55
C LYS A 172 18.90 7.18 8.36
N LEU A 173 18.05 8.21 8.47
CA LEU A 173 16.60 8.09 8.24
C LEU A 173 16.19 8.52 6.84
N GLN A 174 16.95 9.44 6.24
CA GLN A 174 16.60 10.08 4.98
C GLN A 174 17.33 9.42 3.80
N THR A 175 16.92 8.20 3.47
CA THR A 175 17.36 7.55 2.22
C THR A 175 16.76 8.28 1.02
N GLN A 176 17.36 8.12 -0.16
CA GLN A 176 16.81 8.68 -1.41
C GLN A 176 15.33 8.33 -1.61
N GLN A 177 14.95 7.07 -1.32
CA GLN A 177 13.57 6.60 -1.42
C GLN A 177 12.63 7.34 -0.48
N VAL A 178 13.06 7.62 0.76
CA VAL A 178 12.26 8.39 1.74
C VAL A 178 12.07 9.82 1.25
N SER A 179 13.12 10.47 0.75
CA SER A 179 13.03 11.83 0.20
C SER A 179 12.11 11.92 -1.01
N GLU A 180 12.17 10.95 -1.93
CA GLU A 180 11.26 10.88 -3.09
C GLU A 180 9.79 10.74 -2.65
N MET A 181 9.51 9.86 -1.68
CA MET A 181 8.16 9.68 -1.15
C MET A 181 7.65 10.91 -0.40
N VAL A 182 8.49 11.58 0.39
CA VAL A 182 8.14 12.84 1.06
C VAL A 182 7.79 13.91 0.04
N SER A 183 8.61 14.08 -1.01
CA SER A 183 8.34 15.02 -2.09
C SER A 183 7.00 14.72 -2.78
N PHE A 184 6.74 13.44 -3.10
CA PHE A 184 5.46 13.01 -3.65
C PHE A 184 4.26 13.35 -2.74
N LEU A 185 4.40 13.16 -1.43
CA LEU A 185 3.34 13.47 -0.46
C LEU A 185 3.12 14.98 -0.32
N SER A 186 4.18 15.79 -0.39
CA SER A 186 4.10 17.25 -0.29
C SER A 186 3.57 17.94 -1.54
N ALA A 187 3.71 17.35 -2.73
CA ALA A 187 3.31 17.96 -4.00
C ALA A 187 1.79 18.08 -4.23
N THR A 188 0.97 17.88 -3.20
CA THR A 188 -0.51 17.79 -3.36
C THR A 188 -1.25 18.30 -2.12
N VAL A 189 -0.60 19.19 -1.37
CA VAL A 189 -1.22 20.03 -0.34
C VAL A 189 -1.36 21.43 -0.91
#